data_AF-A0A7R9PBJ3-F1
#
_entry.id   AF-A0A7R9PBJ3-F1
#
_cell.length_a   1.000
_cell.length_b   1.000
_cell.length_c   1.000
_cell.angle_alpha   90.00
_cell.angle_beta   90.00
_cell.angle_gamma   90.00
#
_symmetry.space_group_name_H-M   'P 1'
#
loop_
_entity.id
_entity.type
_entity.pdbx_description
1 polymer ?
#
loop_
_entity_poly.entity_id
_entity_poly.type
_entity_poly.pdbx_seq_one_letter_code
_entity_poly.pdbx_strand_id
1 'polypeptide(L)'
;MHVSSELQEEGQILIVRSWKEIINLAANKELCAHIQSIQTVLPSKTITLVVYGTDQYFRSQKKRKNCEMRGRVLGVNELQNKPHHMSSVEEIPRVTRHLLEEVLAEVQLFTGCCVRLVESPPELGALVVYFTKAVAEMPFKILKYVKYILLAGAAMDLTANTPWSPFPSLSNVVQIPPLTLGCSSLGIMGT
;
A
#
# COMPACT_ATOMS: atom_id res chain seq x y z
N MET A 1 10.88 16.15 39.21
CA MET A 1 11.56 15.75 37.95
C MET A 1 11.00 16.62 36.84
N HIS A 2 11.76 17.61 36.37
CA HIS A 2 11.39 18.41 35.20
C HIS A 2 12.03 17.75 33.99
N VAL A 3 11.21 17.11 33.16
CA VAL A 3 11.64 16.60 31.85
C VAL A 3 11.52 17.78 30.90
N SER A 4 12.63 18.46 30.63
CA SER A 4 12.72 19.38 29.51
C SER A 4 12.64 18.54 28.23
N SER A 5 11.45 18.37 27.68
CA SER A 5 11.25 17.68 26.42
C SER A 5 11.74 18.57 25.28
N GLU A 6 12.95 18.33 24.78
CA GLU A 6 13.36 18.84 23.47
C GLU A 6 12.40 18.26 22.42
N LEU A 7 11.69 19.13 21.71
CA LEU A 7 10.81 18.74 20.61
C LEU A 7 11.69 18.35 19.42
N GLN A 8 11.99 17.07 19.30
CA GLN A 8 12.69 16.53 18.14
C GLN A 8 11.68 16.25 17.02
N GLU A 9 11.91 16.80 15.83
CA GLU A 9 11.08 16.47 14.67
C GLU A 9 11.34 15.03 14.22
N GLU A 10 10.26 14.28 14.05
CA GLU A 10 10.31 12.90 13.58
C GLU A 10 10.65 12.81 12.08
N GLY A 11 11.39 11.77 11.70
CA GLY A 11 11.81 11.52 10.30
C GLY A 11 10.73 10.93 9.40
N GLN A 12 9.48 10.80 9.88
CA GLN A 12 8.38 10.14 9.18
C GLN A 12 7.23 11.14 8.95
N ILE A 13 6.72 11.21 7.71
CA ILE A 13 5.58 12.07 7.36
C ILE A 13 4.47 11.24 6.75
N LEU A 14 3.24 11.48 7.20
CA LEU A 14 2.02 10.96 6.60
C LEU A 14 1.29 12.09 5.86
N ILE A 15 1.09 11.96 4.55
CA ILE A 15 0.39 12.93 3.72
C ILE A 15 -0.93 12.32 3.27
N VAL A 16 -2.06 12.92 3.63
CA VAL A 16 -3.38 12.49 3.17
C VAL A 16 -3.83 13.36 2.00
N ARG A 17 -4.21 12.73 0.89
CA ARG A 17 -4.70 13.40 -0.33
C ARG A 17 -6.04 12.85 -0.76
N SER A 18 -6.89 13.72 -1.30
CA SER A 18 -8.16 13.33 -1.90
C SER A 18 -7.92 12.63 -3.23
N TRP A 19 -8.75 11.64 -3.55
CA TRP A 19 -8.73 10.98 -4.85
C TRP A 19 -8.81 11.96 -6.03
N LYS A 20 -9.47 13.12 -5.87
CA LYS A 20 -9.61 14.11 -6.97
C LYS A 20 -8.26 14.63 -7.44
N GLU A 21 -7.41 15.04 -6.49
CA GLU A 21 -6.07 15.57 -6.77
C GLU A 21 -5.20 14.49 -7.42
N ILE A 22 -5.24 13.26 -6.88
CA ILE A 22 -4.45 12.15 -7.39
C ILE A 22 -4.88 11.74 -8.79
N ILE A 23 -6.18 11.72 -9.08
CA ILE A 23 -6.69 11.38 -10.43
C ILE A 23 -6.29 12.44 -11.46
N ASN A 24 -6.32 13.72 -11.10
CA ASN A 24 -5.84 14.80 -11.98
C ASN A 24 -4.34 14.66 -12.27
N LEU A 25 -3.53 14.43 -11.23
CA LEU A 25 -2.09 14.22 -11.35
C LEU A 25 -1.75 12.94 -12.14
N ALA A 26 -2.53 11.87 -11.97
CA ALA A 26 -2.38 10.62 -12.70
C ALA A 26 -2.74 10.78 -14.18
N ALA A 27 -3.78 11.56 -14.50
CA ALA A 27 -4.16 11.85 -15.89
C ALA A 27 -3.05 12.61 -16.64
N ASN A 28 -2.34 13.51 -15.94
CA ASN A 28 -1.25 14.30 -16.52
C ASN A 28 0.12 13.61 -16.43
N LYS A 29 0.22 12.44 -15.77
CA LYS A 29 1.49 11.75 -15.46
C LYS A 29 2.48 12.59 -14.66
N GLU A 30 1.97 13.49 -13.82
CA GLU A 30 2.79 14.42 -13.03
C GLU A 30 2.93 14.00 -11.56
N LEU A 31 2.30 12.89 -11.16
CA LEU A 31 2.28 12.46 -9.76
C LEU A 31 3.70 12.22 -9.23
N CYS A 32 4.58 11.59 -10.01
CA CYS A 32 5.95 11.30 -9.58
C CYS A 32 6.76 12.59 -9.39
N ALA A 33 6.69 13.53 -10.33
CA ALA A 33 7.32 14.83 -10.24
C ALA A 33 6.80 15.65 -9.04
N HIS A 34 5.49 15.56 -8.78
CA HIS A 34 4.87 16.21 -7.62
C HIS A 34 5.43 15.68 -6.30
N ILE A 35 5.54 14.35 -6.15
CA ILE A 35 6.13 13.74 -4.95
C ILE A 35 7.62 14.10 -4.81
N GLN A 36 8.38 14.10 -5.90
CA GLN A 36 9.80 14.51 -5.89
C GLN A 36 9.98 15.96 -5.46
N SER A 37 9.07 16.86 -5.88
CA SER A 37 9.05 18.25 -5.42
C SER A 37 8.88 18.32 -3.90
N ILE A 38 7.95 17.54 -3.33
CA ILE A 38 7.75 17.47 -1.88
C ILE A 38 9.00 16.90 -1.18
N GLN A 39 9.63 15.88 -1.74
CA GLN A 39 10.89 15.31 -1.22
C GLN A 39 12.03 16.32 -1.22
N THR A 40 12.06 17.21 -2.22
CA THR A 40 13.08 18.26 -2.31
C THR A 40 12.94 19.28 -1.18
N VAL A 41 11.70 19.58 -0.78
CA VAL A 41 11.41 20.45 0.38
C VAL A 41 11.71 19.73 1.71
N LEU A 42 11.65 18.40 1.74
CA LEU A 42 11.79 17.58 2.95
C LEU A 42 12.85 16.47 2.77
N PRO A 43 14.14 16.82 2.57
CA PRO A 43 15.17 15.90 2.06
C PRO A 43 15.62 14.81 3.05
N SER A 44 15.12 14.78 4.27
CA SER A 44 15.49 13.82 5.32
C SER A 44 14.31 13.01 5.87
N LYS A 45 13.12 13.16 5.29
CA LYS A 45 11.90 12.56 5.83
C LYS A 45 11.34 11.51 4.88
N THR A 46 10.97 10.37 5.44
CA THR A 46 10.29 9.31 4.71
C THR A 46 8.82 9.67 4.56
N ILE A 47 8.34 9.70 3.32
CA ILE A 47 6.96 10.09 3.00
C ILE A 47 6.10 8.83 2.88
N THR A 48 4.95 8.85 3.53
CA THR A 48 3.85 7.91 3.31
C THR A 48 2.64 8.68 2.78
N LEU A 49 2.27 8.42 1.53
CA LEU A 49 1.10 8.99 0.86
C LEU A 49 -0.13 8.11 1.13
N VAL A 50 -1.19 8.73 1.63
CA VAL A 50 -2.51 8.11 1.80
C VAL A 50 -3.48 8.74 0.82
N VAL A 51 -4.04 7.95 -0.08
CA VAL A 51 -5.06 8.38 -1.03
C VAL A 51 -6.42 7.97 -0.51
N TYR A 52 -7.29 8.96 -0.31
CA TYR A 52 -8.60 8.76 0.28
C TYR A 52 -9.71 8.74 -0.79
N GLY A 53 -10.52 7.68 -0.80
CA GLY A 53 -11.80 7.60 -1.53
C GLY A 53 -11.70 7.18 -3.00
N THR A 54 -10.74 6.33 -3.39
CA THR A 54 -10.58 5.90 -4.78
C THR A 54 -11.75 5.05 -5.29
N ASP A 55 -12.37 4.24 -4.44
CA ASP A 55 -13.56 3.46 -4.80
C ASP A 55 -14.76 4.35 -5.08
N GLN A 56 -14.91 5.47 -4.35
CA GLN A 56 -15.98 6.43 -4.59
C GLN A 56 -15.92 6.97 -6.04
N TYR A 57 -14.71 7.23 -6.53
CA TYR A 57 -14.47 7.63 -7.91
C TYR A 57 -14.88 6.54 -8.91
N PHE A 58 -14.39 5.32 -8.74
CA PHE A 58 -14.69 4.21 -9.67
C PHE A 58 -16.18 3.83 -9.66
N ARG A 59 -16.84 3.93 -8.51
CA ARG A 59 -18.30 3.75 -8.39
C ARG A 59 -19.06 4.82 -9.18
N SER A 60 -18.65 6.08 -9.06
CA SER A 60 -19.24 7.22 -9.78
C SER A 60 -19.02 7.11 -11.30
N GLN A 61 -17.82 6.71 -11.71
CA GLN A 61 -17.45 6.38 -13.10
C GLN A 61 -18.37 5.30 -13.68
N LYS A 62 -18.54 4.18 -12.97
CA LYS A 62 -19.40 3.06 -13.40
C LYS A 62 -20.87 3.49 -13.50
N LYS A 63 -21.37 4.25 -12.53
CA LYS A 63 -22.73 4.80 -12.56
C LYS A 63 -22.96 5.68 -13.79
N ARG A 64 -22.02 6.59 -14.08
CA ARG A 64 -22.07 7.45 -15.27
C ARG A 64 -22.12 6.64 -16.56
N LYS A 65 -21.23 5.65 -16.73
CA LYS A 65 -21.22 4.75 -17.90
C LYS A 65 -22.54 3.98 -18.06
N ASN A 66 -23.10 3.47 -16.97
CA ASN A 66 -24.37 2.73 -17.01
C ASN A 66 -25.56 3.64 -17.38
N CYS A 67 -25.60 4.88 -16.87
CA CYS A 67 -26.62 5.86 -17.25
C CYS A 67 -26.51 6.23 -18.74
N GLU A 68 -25.29 6.49 -19.24
CA GLU A 68 -25.03 6.74 -20.66
C GLU A 68 -25.49 5.57 -21.54
N MET A 69 -25.21 4.33 -21.12
CA MET A 69 -25.64 3.13 -21.84
C MET A 69 -27.16 2.97 -21.86
N ARG A 70 -27.84 3.15 -20.72
CA ARG A 70 -29.31 3.05 -20.63
C ARG A 70 -30.02 4.09 -21.50
N GLY A 71 -29.53 5.34 -21.52
CA GLY A 71 -30.07 6.39 -22.38
C GLY A 71 -29.95 6.04 -23.88
N ARG A 72 -28.85 5.40 -24.30
CA ARG A 72 -28.67 4.93 -25.68
C ARG A 72 -29.59 3.77 -26.06
N VAL A 73 -29.81 2.82 -25.14
CA VAL A 73 -30.62 1.62 -25.40
C VAL A 73 -32.12 1.93 -25.39
N LEU A 74 -32.58 2.78 -24.47
CA LEU A 74 -34.00 3.06 -24.30
C LEU A 74 -34.50 4.19 -25.22
N GLY A 75 -33.60 4.92 -25.91
CA GLY A 75 -33.95 6.07 -26.75
C GLY A 75 -34.57 7.24 -25.98
N VAL A 76 -34.73 7.11 -24.66
CA VAL A 76 -35.22 8.16 -23.77
C VAL A 76 -34.03 9.06 -23.44
N ASN A 77 -34.02 10.25 -24.02
CA ASN A 77 -33.26 11.38 -23.49
C ASN A 77 -33.86 11.74 -22.11
N GLU A 78 -33.49 11.00 -21.06
CA GLU A 78 -33.71 11.37 -19.65
C GLU A 78 -32.87 12.61 -19.25
N LEU A 79 -32.63 13.51 -20.20
CA LEU A 79 -31.98 14.81 -20.00
C LEU A 79 -32.95 15.85 -19.42
N GLN A 80 -34.24 15.54 -19.28
CA GLN A 80 -35.23 16.50 -18.76
C GLN A 80 -35.38 16.52 -17.23
N ASN A 81 -34.79 15.57 -16.49
CA ASN A 81 -34.81 15.57 -15.02
C ASN A 81 -33.40 15.55 -14.42
N LYS A 82 -32.53 16.47 -14.85
CA LYS A 82 -31.32 16.80 -14.11
C LYS A 82 -31.65 17.93 -13.13
N PRO A 83 -31.50 17.77 -11.80
CA PRO A 83 -31.35 18.95 -10.95
C PRO A 83 -30.13 19.73 -11.43
N HIS A 84 -30.42 20.94 -11.91
CA HIS A 84 -29.50 21.99 -12.32
C HIS A 84 -28.75 22.53 -11.09
N HIS A 85 -27.85 21.73 -10.53
CA HIS A 85 -26.97 22.16 -9.45
C HIS A 85 -25.67 21.34 -9.42
N MET A 86 -24.85 21.44 -10.47
CA MET A 86 -23.42 21.07 -10.42
C MET A 86 -22.67 21.72 -11.59
N SER A 87 -22.90 23.03 -11.80
CA SER A 87 -22.23 23.84 -12.83
C SER A 87 -20.86 24.36 -12.39
N SER A 88 -20.04 23.54 -11.74
CA SER A 88 -18.65 23.93 -11.38
C SER A 88 -17.74 22.77 -10.96
N VAL A 89 -18.14 21.51 -11.17
CA VAL A 89 -17.22 20.40 -10.92
C VAL A 89 -16.43 20.18 -12.19
N GLU A 90 -15.22 20.75 -12.20
CA GLU A 90 -14.11 20.46 -13.10
C GLU A 90 -14.26 19.07 -13.72
N GLU A 91 -14.19 18.98 -15.05
CA GLU A 91 -14.33 17.73 -15.79
C GLU A 91 -13.28 16.72 -15.33
N ILE A 92 -13.64 15.89 -14.34
CA ILE A 92 -12.71 14.93 -13.76
C ILE A 92 -12.28 13.96 -14.87
N PRO A 93 -10.96 13.82 -15.13
CA PRO A 93 -10.44 12.96 -16.18
C PRO A 93 -10.94 11.52 -16.04
N ARG A 94 -11.10 10.83 -17.17
CA ARG A 94 -11.47 9.41 -17.19
C ARG A 94 -10.23 8.54 -17.03
N VAL A 95 -9.92 8.16 -15.80
CA VAL A 95 -8.81 7.28 -15.44
C VAL A 95 -9.35 5.88 -15.15
N THR A 96 -8.69 4.85 -15.69
CA THR A 96 -9.00 3.45 -15.40
C THR A 96 -8.32 3.02 -14.10
N ARG A 97 -8.84 1.99 -13.45
CA ARG A 97 -8.22 1.44 -12.23
C ARG A 97 -6.78 0.98 -12.50
N HIS A 98 -6.57 0.30 -13.62
CA HIS A 98 -5.25 -0.17 -14.04
C HIS A 98 -4.25 0.99 -14.20
N LEU A 99 -4.65 2.08 -14.87
CA LEU A 99 -3.78 3.25 -15.03
C LEU A 99 -3.43 3.89 -13.68
N LEU A 100 -4.39 3.97 -12.75
CA LEU A 100 -4.11 4.48 -11.41
C LEU A 100 -3.11 3.57 -10.67
N GLU A 101 -3.30 2.26 -10.70
CA GLU A 101 -2.41 1.29 -10.06
C GLU A 101 -1.00 1.33 -10.67
N GLU A 102 -0.89 1.47 -11.98
CA GLU A 102 0.37 1.62 -12.71
C GLU A 102 1.12 2.87 -12.25
N VAL A 103 0.45 4.03 -12.24
CA VAL A 103 1.07 5.29 -11.81
C VAL A 103 1.45 5.25 -10.32
N LEU A 104 0.63 4.62 -9.46
CA LEU A 104 0.99 4.47 -8.04
C LEU A 104 2.19 3.53 -7.83
N ALA A 105 2.28 2.46 -8.61
CA ALA A 105 3.43 1.55 -8.59
C ALA A 105 4.70 2.27 -9.08
N GLU A 106 4.59 3.07 -10.14
CA GLU A 106 5.67 3.93 -10.64
C GLU A 106 6.19 4.85 -9.53
N VAL A 107 5.30 5.54 -8.82
CA VAL A 107 5.66 6.41 -7.69
C VAL A 107 6.40 5.63 -6.60
N GLN A 108 5.92 4.45 -6.20
CA GLN A 108 6.56 3.64 -5.19
C GLN A 108 7.99 3.23 -5.60
N LEU A 109 8.18 2.83 -6.86
CA LEU A 109 9.47 2.38 -7.38
C LEU A 109 10.48 3.53 -7.52
N PHE A 110 10.08 4.67 -8.06
CA PHE A 110 11.01 5.76 -8.37
C PHE A 110 11.25 6.73 -7.22
N THR A 111 10.31 6.88 -6.28
CA THR A 111 10.45 7.83 -5.16
C THR A 111 10.71 7.15 -3.82
N GLY A 112 10.53 5.83 -3.70
CA GLY A 112 10.62 5.12 -2.42
C GLY A 112 9.52 5.53 -1.43
N CYS A 113 8.49 6.26 -1.87
CA CYS A 113 7.35 6.64 -1.06
C CYS A 113 6.42 5.44 -0.82
N CYS A 114 5.91 5.30 0.41
CA CYS A 114 4.89 4.31 0.70
C CYS A 114 3.51 4.86 0.32
N VAL A 115 2.73 4.12 -0.48
CA VAL A 115 1.38 4.55 -0.88
C VAL A 115 0.34 3.62 -0.26
N ARG A 116 -0.70 4.19 0.35
CA ARG A 116 -1.86 3.47 0.88
C ARG A 116 -3.16 4.04 0.34
N LEU A 117 -4.06 3.16 -0.09
CA LEU A 117 -5.42 3.52 -0.47
C LEU A 117 -6.33 3.29 0.73
N VAL A 118 -7.18 4.26 1.06
CA VAL A 118 -8.13 4.20 2.18
C VAL A 118 -9.48 4.69 1.70
N GLU A 119 -10.54 3.96 2.01
CA GLU A 119 -11.88 4.30 1.50
C GLU A 119 -12.81 4.84 2.59
N SER A 120 -12.55 4.46 3.84
CA SER A 120 -13.45 4.71 4.96
C SER A 120 -12.84 5.68 5.98
N PRO A 121 -13.58 6.68 6.50
CA PRO A 121 -13.10 7.55 7.58
C PRO A 121 -12.55 6.80 8.81
N PRO A 122 -13.21 5.75 9.35
CA PRO A 122 -12.66 4.99 10.48
C PRO A 122 -11.37 4.26 10.15
N GLU A 123 -11.19 3.80 8.91
CA GLU A 123 -9.95 3.17 8.46
C GLU A 123 -8.81 4.20 8.43
N LEU A 124 -9.08 5.42 7.96
CA LEU A 124 -8.11 6.51 8.00
C LEU A 124 -7.72 6.87 9.43
N GLY A 125 -8.70 6.97 10.33
CA GLY A 125 -8.45 7.22 11.76
C GLY A 125 -7.60 6.13 12.39
N ALA A 126 -7.91 4.87 12.14
CA ALA A 126 -7.11 3.74 12.62
C ALA A 126 -5.68 3.77 12.05
N LEU A 127 -5.51 4.09 10.77
CA LEU A 127 -4.20 4.23 10.15
C LEU A 127 -3.35 5.30 10.84
N VAL A 128 -3.93 6.47 11.14
CA VAL A 128 -3.23 7.54 11.85
C VAL A 128 -2.81 7.09 13.25
N VAL A 129 -3.69 6.41 14.00
CA VAL A 129 -3.36 5.87 15.33
C VAL A 129 -2.23 4.85 15.26
N TYR A 130 -2.27 3.93 14.29
CA TYR A 130 -1.20 2.95 14.11
C TYR A 130 0.11 3.60 13.68
N PHE A 131 0.04 4.61 12.81
CA PHE A 131 1.20 5.34 12.34
C PHE A 131 1.87 6.11 13.48
N THR A 132 1.12 6.86 14.28
CA THR A 132 1.67 7.63 15.41
C THR A 132 2.26 6.70 16.47
N LYS A 133 1.59 5.59 16.77
CA LYS A 133 2.14 4.56 17.66
C LYS A 133 3.45 3.97 17.13
N ALA A 134 3.50 3.64 15.84
CA ALA A 134 4.69 3.09 15.22
C ALA A 134 5.86 4.08 15.27
N VAL A 135 5.61 5.36 15.02
CA VAL A 135 6.61 6.44 15.12
C VAL A 135 7.13 6.55 16.56
N ALA A 136 6.24 6.59 17.55
CA ALA A 136 6.64 6.68 18.96
C ALA A 136 7.49 5.47 19.43
N GLU A 137 7.21 4.27 18.92
CA GLU A 137 7.96 3.05 19.27
C GLU A 137 9.24 2.86 18.42
N MET A 138 9.40 3.59 17.33
CA MET A 138 10.52 3.46 16.39
C MET A 138 11.91 3.63 17.06
N PRO A 139 12.20 4.68 17.84
CA PRO A 139 13.54 4.85 18.44
C PRO A 139 13.87 3.71 19.42
N PHE A 140 12.89 3.28 20.22
CA PHE A 140 13.05 2.16 21.14
C PHE A 140 13.36 0.86 20.41
N LYS A 141 12.68 0.60 19.29
CA LYS A 141 12.94 -0.58 18.45
C LYS A 141 14.35 -0.54 17.84
N ILE A 142 14.75 0.60 17.27
CA ILE A 142 16.09 0.77 16.65
C ILE A 142 17.19 0.48 17.68
N LEU A 143 17.12 1.08 18.88
CA LEU A 143 18.11 0.86 19.94
C LEU A 143 18.20 -0.62 20.35
N LYS A 144 17.05 -1.29 20.44
CA LYS A 144 16.99 -2.71 20.77
C LYS A 144 17.71 -3.55 19.70
N TYR A 145 17.46 -3.30 18.41
CA TYR A 145 18.12 -4.02 17.31
C TYR A 145 19.63 -3.76 17.25
N VAL A 146 20.05 -2.49 17.37
CA VAL A 146 21.46 -2.11 17.38
C VAL A 146 22.20 -2.79 18.54
N LYS A 147 21.59 -2.82 19.73
CA LYS A 147 22.15 -3.54 20.88
C LYS A 147 22.38 -5.03 20.60
N TYR A 148 21.42 -5.71 19.99
CA TYR A 148 21.60 -7.13 19.64
C TYR A 148 22.70 -7.35 18.61
N ILE A 149 22.80 -6.50 17.60
CA ILE A 149 23.84 -6.60 16.57
C ILE A 149 25.23 -6.38 17.18
N LEU A 150 25.39 -5.37 18.04
CA LEU A 150 26.66 -5.12 18.71
C LEU A 150 27.08 -6.26 19.64
N LEU A 151 26.12 -6.84 20.39
CA LEU A 151 26.39 -7.99 21.25
C LEU A 151 26.76 -9.25 20.44
N ALA A 152 26.11 -9.47 19.29
CA ALA A 152 26.44 -10.58 18.40
C ALA A 152 27.81 -10.38 17.72
N GLY A 153 28.15 -9.16 17.32
CA GLY A 153 29.47 -8.81 16.76
C GLY A 153 30.60 -8.99 17.78
N ALA A 154 30.42 -8.49 19.01
CA ALA A 154 31.40 -8.66 20.09
C ALA A 154 31.60 -10.14 20.50
N ALA A 155 30.59 -10.99 20.33
CA ALA A 155 30.72 -12.44 20.54
C ALA A 155 31.51 -13.13 19.41
N MET A 156 31.52 -12.60 18.18
CA MET A 156 32.30 -13.17 17.09
C MET A 156 33.80 -12.83 17.20
N ASP A 157 34.17 -11.65 17.71
CA ASP A 157 35.58 -11.28 17.92
C ASP A 157 36.27 -12.11 19.01
N LEU A 158 35.52 -12.69 19.97
CA LEU A 158 36.05 -13.59 21.00
C LEU A 158 36.20 -15.05 20.54
N THR A 159 35.76 -15.40 19.32
CA THR A 159 35.83 -16.77 18.79
C THR A 159 36.91 -16.98 17.71
N ALA A 160 37.68 -15.94 17.38
CA ALA A 160 38.72 -15.98 16.35
C ALA A 160 39.93 -16.88 16.65
N ASN A 161 39.90 -17.70 17.72
CA ASN A 161 40.99 -18.62 18.04
C ASN A 161 40.51 -20.05 18.39
N THR A 162 39.50 -20.56 17.67
CA THR A 162 39.21 -22.00 17.65
C THR A 162 39.07 -22.51 16.21
N PRO A 163 39.84 -23.53 15.78
CA PRO A 163 39.79 -24.03 14.41
C PRO A 163 38.71 -25.11 14.30
N TRP A 164 37.45 -24.75 14.08
CA TRP A 164 36.41 -25.72 13.70
C TRP A 164 35.56 -25.19 12.55
N SER A 165 35.56 -26.00 11.49
CA SER A 165 34.95 -25.80 10.18
C SER A 165 33.43 -25.63 10.19
N PRO A 166 32.85 -24.87 9.24
CA PRO A 166 31.41 -24.83 9.02
C PRO A 166 30.95 -25.99 8.13
N PHE A 167 29.73 -26.48 8.38
CA PHE A 167 28.82 -27.32 7.57
C PHE A 167 28.43 -28.64 8.22
N PRO A 168 27.19 -28.76 8.73
CA PRO A 168 26.49 -30.04 8.69
C PRO A 168 25.97 -30.27 7.26
N SER A 169 26.33 -31.42 6.71
CA SER A 169 25.87 -31.92 5.41
C SER A 169 24.34 -31.96 5.31
N LEU A 170 23.80 -31.46 4.20
CA LEU A 170 22.43 -31.66 3.76
C LEU A 170 22.20 -33.13 3.43
N SER A 171 21.83 -33.95 4.43
CA SER A 171 21.41 -35.34 4.22
C SER A 171 20.13 -35.71 4.98
N ASN A 172 19.26 -34.74 5.27
CA ASN A 172 17.89 -35.03 5.73
C ASN A 172 16.89 -34.45 4.74
N VAL A 173 16.77 -35.13 3.60
CA VAL A 173 15.60 -35.05 2.72
C VAL A 173 14.41 -35.52 3.54
N VAL A 174 13.52 -34.57 3.88
CA VAL A 174 12.19 -34.87 4.41
C VAL A 174 11.46 -35.70 3.36
N GLN A 175 11.27 -36.98 3.64
CA GLN A 175 10.39 -37.85 2.86
C GLN A 175 8.96 -37.31 2.97
N ILE A 176 8.44 -36.81 1.84
CA ILE A 176 7.02 -36.55 1.65
C ILE A 176 6.36 -37.92 1.42
N PRO A 177 5.35 -38.34 2.20
CA PRO A 177 4.63 -39.58 1.92
C PRO A 177 3.79 -39.43 0.64
N PRO A 178 3.75 -40.45 -0.23
CA PRO A 178 3.02 -40.39 -1.50
C PRO A 178 1.50 -40.44 -1.28
N LEU A 179 0.79 -39.57 -2.00
CA LEU A 179 -0.66 -39.58 -2.15
C LEU A 179 -1.09 -40.89 -2.83
N THR A 180 -1.82 -41.72 -2.11
CA THR A 180 -2.44 -42.93 -2.65
C THR A 180 -3.65 -42.54 -3.51
N LEU A 181 -3.49 -42.68 -4.83
CA LEU A 181 -4.58 -42.70 -5.79
C LEU A 181 -5.35 -44.02 -5.63
N GLY A 182 -6.43 -43.99 -4.87
CA GLY A 182 -7.42 -45.06 -4.80
C GLY A 182 -8.27 -45.09 -6.06
N CYS A 183 -7.78 -45.78 -7.09
CA CYS A 183 -8.55 -46.21 -8.24
C CYS A 183 -9.26 -47.52 -7.85
N SER A 184 -10.57 -47.48 -7.64
CA SER A 184 -11.40 -48.67 -7.52
C SER A 184 -12.40 -48.68 -8.67
N SER A 185 -12.17 -49.60 -9.59
CA SER A 185 -13.08 -49.97 -10.66
C SER A 185 -13.57 -51.40 -10.43
N LEU A 186 -14.75 -51.68 -10.99
CA LEU A 186 -15.45 -52.96 -11.19
C LEU A 186 -16.24 -53.60 -10.04
N GLY A 187 -17.49 -53.96 -10.38
CA GLY A 187 -18.25 -55.01 -9.68
C GLY A 187 -19.74 -55.03 -10.02
N ILE A 188 -20.11 -55.74 -11.10
CA ILE A 188 -21.48 -56.10 -11.51
C ILE A 188 -21.99 -57.27 -10.64
N MET A 189 -23.27 -57.25 -10.22
CA MET A 189 -24.21 -58.37 -9.95
C MET A 189 -25.48 -57.73 -9.34
N GLY A 190 -26.73 -57.96 -9.75
CA GLY A 190 -27.35 -59.14 -10.35
C GLY A 190 -28.25 -59.81 -9.33
N THR A 191 -29.52 -59.38 -9.24
CA THR A 191 -30.77 -60.16 -9.04
C THR A 191 -31.96 -59.25 -9.24
#